data_AF-A0A832ZUH5-F1
#
_entry.id   AF-A0A832ZUH5-F1
#
_cell.length_a   1.000
_cell.length_b   1.000
_cell.length_c   1.000
_cell.angle_alpha   90.00
_cell.angle_beta   90.00
_cell.angle_gamma   90.00
#
_symmetry.space_group_name_H-M   'P 1'
#
loop_
_entity.id
_entity.type
_entity.pdbx_description
1 polymer ?
#
loop_
_entity_poly.entity_id
_entity_poly.type
_entity_poly.pdbx_seq_one_letter_code
_entity_poly.pdbx_strand_id
1 'polypeptide(L)'
;MTIYIKLYTGVYRRVGYREFSIDVDNPIKLSMLLSKVEKLAKALDSLDRDGIPYIILVDGRYTSLDEDPIIMDGSKIKIFTPISGGDILNREVDPLELVRDAYRRYRDDIHRRLKEFNSLGGCGDERLFLELIFCILTPQSRAIYAWNTVKEIYLNGCLWRCNYKELSNYLVKSRFRFNKARYIIEARERFLDGSIDFKELLDGYPIEVRHRLASTIKGIGYKEASHFLRNIGYTFDIAILDRHILKYMQKFRLINEIPRSLTPKKYLLLEDRFIWLSRYLGIKPAELDLLLWALETGYIFK
;
A
#
# COMPACT_ATOMS: atom_id res chain seq x y z
N MET A 1 -26.98 19.81 12.55
CA MET A 1 -26.17 18.60 12.31
C MET A 1 -24.80 18.82 12.92
N THR A 2 -24.42 18.04 13.93
CA THR A 2 -23.13 18.19 14.62
C THR A 2 -22.12 17.20 14.03
N ILE A 3 -21.00 17.72 13.55
CA ILE A 3 -19.94 16.94 12.93
C ILE A 3 -18.67 17.06 13.77
N TYR A 4 -17.99 15.94 14.01
CA TYR A 4 -16.77 15.90 14.79
C TYR A 4 -15.56 15.82 13.86
N ILE A 5 -14.66 16.80 13.96
CA ILE A 5 -13.47 16.88 13.14
C ILE A 5 -12.23 16.73 14.03
N LYS A 6 -11.37 15.78 13.68
CA LYS A 6 -10.09 15.53 14.37
C LYS A 6 -8.93 15.71 13.40
N LEU A 7 -8.00 16.57 13.78
CA LEU A 7 -6.84 16.95 13.00
C LEU A 7 -5.59 16.28 13.58
N TYR A 8 -4.75 15.74 12.70
CA TYR A 8 -3.47 15.15 13.10
C TYR A 8 -2.31 15.77 12.33
N THR A 9 -1.09 15.42 12.77
CA THR A 9 0.16 15.66 12.04
C THR A 9 0.35 17.11 11.57
N GLY A 10 0.66 17.36 10.29
CA GLY A 10 0.94 18.69 9.76
C GLY A 10 -0.29 19.61 9.67
N VAL A 11 -1.50 19.05 9.80
CA VAL A 11 -2.76 19.78 9.70
C VAL A 11 -3.04 20.54 11.00
N TYR A 12 -3.01 19.87 12.16
CA TYR A 12 -3.25 20.56 13.44
C TYR A 12 -2.18 21.63 13.73
N ARG A 13 -0.92 21.43 13.28
CA ARG A 13 0.16 22.42 13.42
C ARG A 13 -0.16 23.73 12.69
N ARG A 14 -0.87 23.67 11.55
CA ARG A 14 -1.28 24.84 10.76
C ARG A 14 -2.57 25.47 11.28
N VAL A 15 -3.46 24.65 11.83
CA VAL A 15 -4.79 25.10 12.27
C VAL A 15 -4.80 25.60 13.71
N GLY A 16 -3.94 25.04 14.59
CA GLY A 16 -3.76 25.45 15.98
C GLY A 16 -4.58 24.67 17.02
N TYR A 17 -5.42 23.71 16.58
CA TYR A 17 -6.20 22.84 17.46
C TYR A 17 -6.30 21.42 16.89
N ARG A 18 -6.51 20.42 17.77
CA ARG A 18 -6.46 18.99 17.42
C ARG A 18 -7.83 18.37 17.15
N GLU A 19 -8.88 18.89 17.74
CA GLU A 19 -10.23 18.39 17.58
C GLU A 19 -11.24 19.48 17.89
N PHE A 20 -12.37 19.44 17.20
CA PHE A 20 -13.47 20.39 17.37
C PHE A 20 -14.75 19.79 16.76
N SER A 21 -15.90 20.34 17.14
CA SER A 21 -17.17 20.07 16.48
C SER A 21 -17.65 21.31 15.74
N ILE A 22 -18.44 21.11 14.69
CA ILE A 22 -19.12 22.17 13.97
C ILE A 22 -20.58 21.79 13.75
N ASP A 23 -21.46 22.76 14.00
CA ASP A 23 -22.88 22.65 13.71
C ASP A 23 -23.19 23.26 12.35
N VAL A 24 -23.85 22.47 11.50
CA VAL A 24 -24.23 22.85 10.13
C VAL A 24 -25.66 22.39 9.81
N ASP A 25 -26.24 22.97 8.76
CA ASP A 25 -27.55 22.59 8.24
C ASP A 25 -27.51 21.26 7.45
N ASN A 26 -28.64 20.55 7.44
CA ASN A 26 -28.83 19.21 6.88
C ASN A 26 -28.55 19.11 5.36
N PRO A 27 -28.32 17.87 4.88
CA PRO A 27 -27.00 17.31 4.58
C PRO A 27 -26.09 18.23 3.77
N ILE A 28 -24.81 18.26 4.15
CA ILE A 28 -23.79 19.09 3.52
C ILE A 28 -22.75 18.25 2.78
N LYS A 29 -22.25 18.76 1.66
CA LYS A 29 -21.10 18.17 0.97
C LYS A 29 -19.80 18.42 1.74
N LEU A 30 -18.85 17.49 1.65
CA LEU A 30 -17.56 17.59 2.33
C LEU A 30 -16.81 18.90 2.00
N SER A 31 -16.78 19.31 0.73
CA SER A 31 -16.15 20.55 0.27
C SER A 31 -16.77 21.79 0.93
N MET A 32 -18.11 21.86 0.98
CA MET A 32 -18.86 22.94 1.61
C MET A 32 -18.71 22.94 3.14
N LEU A 33 -18.58 21.77 3.75
CA LEU A 33 -18.32 21.66 5.17
C LEU A 33 -16.93 22.22 5.54
N LEU A 34 -15.90 21.81 4.80
CA LEU A 34 -14.53 22.20 5.11
C LEU A 34 -14.28 23.70 4.86
N SER A 35 -14.98 24.30 3.88
CA SER A 35 -14.91 25.74 3.64
C SER A 35 -15.53 26.60 4.74
N LYS A 36 -16.47 26.05 5.54
CA LYS A 36 -17.02 26.74 6.73
C LYS A 36 -16.01 26.90 7.86
N VAL A 37 -14.90 26.15 7.84
CA VAL A 37 -13.84 26.23 8.85
C VAL A 37 -12.65 26.97 8.25
N GLU A 38 -12.66 28.31 8.30
CA GLU A 38 -11.70 29.17 7.59
C GLU A 38 -10.23 28.78 7.82
N LYS A 39 -9.82 28.53 9.07
CA LYS A 39 -8.45 28.12 9.40
C LYS A 39 -8.07 26.76 8.80
N LEU A 40 -9.01 25.83 8.76
CA LEU A 40 -8.80 24.51 8.17
C LEU A 40 -8.73 24.61 6.64
N ALA A 41 -9.65 25.34 6.01
CA ALA A 41 -9.61 25.60 4.57
C ALA A 41 -8.27 26.21 4.14
N LYS A 42 -7.83 27.28 4.82
CA LYS A 42 -6.50 27.90 4.60
C LYS A 42 -5.34 26.91 4.78
N ALA A 43 -5.44 26.00 5.76
CA ALA A 43 -4.41 25.00 5.98
C ALA A 43 -4.36 23.96 4.85
N LEU A 44 -5.52 23.52 4.33
CA LEU A 44 -5.59 22.59 3.20
C LEU A 44 -5.07 23.25 1.92
N ASP A 45 -5.48 24.49 1.63
CA ASP A 45 -4.98 25.27 0.50
C ASP A 45 -3.45 25.47 0.57
N SER A 46 -2.91 25.69 1.77
CA SER A 46 -1.46 25.75 1.97
C SER A 46 -0.79 24.42 1.65
N LEU A 47 -1.36 23.30 2.09
CA LEU A 47 -0.82 21.97 1.81
C LEU A 47 -0.84 21.67 0.31
N ASP A 48 -1.92 22.02 -0.38
CA ASP A 48 -2.05 21.86 -1.83
C ASP A 48 -1.02 22.72 -2.59
N ARG A 49 -0.82 23.98 -2.18
CA ARG A 49 0.24 24.86 -2.74
C ARG A 49 1.64 24.32 -2.49
N ASP A 50 1.88 23.76 -1.31
CA ASP A 50 3.17 23.18 -0.92
C ASP A 50 3.39 21.78 -1.55
N GLY A 51 2.39 21.23 -2.26
CA GLY A 51 2.43 19.87 -2.81
C GLY A 51 2.45 18.76 -1.75
N ILE A 52 2.00 19.06 -0.53
CA ILE A 52 1.98 18.12 0.59
C ILE A 52 0.62 17.41 0.62
N PRO A 53 0.58 16.08 0.44
CA PRO A 53 -0.68 15.36 0.47
C PRO A 53 -1.31 15.38 1.85
N TYR A 54 -2.64 15.39 1.89
CA TYR A 54 -3.42 15.11 3.09
C TYR A 54 -4.51 14.08 2.78
N ILE A 55 -4.96 13.42 3.84
CA ILE A 55 -6.00 12.40 3.80
C ILE A 55 -7.18 12.88 4.60
N ILE A 56 -8.37 12.62 4.06
CA ILE A 56 -9.64 12.79 4.75
C ILE A 56 -10.25 11.40 4.93
N LEU A 57 -10.57 11.06 6.18
CA LEU A 57 -11.41 9.93 6.52
C LEU A 57 -12.77 10.44 7.00
N VAL A 58 -13.86 9.92 6.45
CA VAL A 58 -15.22 10.12 6.96
C VAL A 58 -15.71 8.78 7.48
N ASP A 59 -16.02 8.70 8.77
CA ASP A 59 -16.44 7.47 9.46
C ASP A 59 -15.51 6.26 9.21
N GLY A 60 -14.21 6.55 9.13
CA GLY A 60 -13.16 5.55 8.91
C GLY A 60 -12.97 5.13 7.45
N ARG A 61 -13.69 5.72 6.49
CA ARG A 61 -13.51 5.47 5.06
C ARG A 61 -12.76 6.61 4.39
N TYR A 62 -11.85 6.26 3.47
CA TYR A 62 -11.13 7.22 2.63
C TYR A 62 -12.10 7.95 1.70
N THR A 63 -11.87 9.24 1.55
CA THR A 63 -12.57 10.10 0.57
C THR A 63 -11.62 11.17 0.06
N SER A 64 -11.99 11.80 -1.06
CA SER A 64 -11.36 13.04 -1.55
C SER A 64 -12.37 14.19 -1.63
N LEU A 65 -11.85 15.40 -1.87
CA LEU A 65 -12.69 16.55 -2.23
C LEU A 65 -13.33 16.42 -3.62
N ASP A 66 -12.78 15.58 -4.50
CA ASP A 66 -13.36 15.29 -5.81
C ASP A 66 -14.57 14.34 -5.72
N GLU A 67 -14.53 13.37 -4.80
CA GLU A 67 -15.66 12.47 -4.52
C GLU A 67 -16.80 13.20 -3.79
N ASP A 68 -16.44 14.25 -3.04
CA ASP A 68 -17.34 15.20 -2.36
C ASP A 68 -18.58 14.59 -1.70
N PRO A 69 -18.41 13.60 -0.79
CA PRO A 69 -19.52 12.85 -0.24
C PRO A 69 -20.43 13.74 0.61
N ILE A 70 -21.69 13.29 0.74
CA ILE A 70 -22.65 13.86 1.67
C ILE A 70 -22.28 13.45 3.09
N ILE A 71 -22.11 14.43 3.98
CA ILE A 71 -21.82 14.23 5.39
C ILE A 71 -23.13 14.20 6.18
N MET A 72 -23.25 13.23 7.08
CA MET A 72 -24.45 12.99 7.90
C MET A 72 -24.25 13.44 9.36
N ASP A 73 -25.33 13.49 10.13
CA ASP A 73 -25.27 13.86 11.54
C ASP A 73 -24.43 12.88 12.36
N GLY A 74 -23.59 13.42 13.25
CA GLY A 74 -22.68 12.63 14.07
C GLY A 74 -21.46 12.05 13.33
N SER A 75 -21.28 12.36 12.03
CA SER A 75 -20.12 11.88 11.26
C SER A 75 -18.80 12.29 11.93
N LYS A 76 -17.83 11.39 11.90
CA LYS A 76 -16.48 11.61 12.42
C LYS A 76 -15.50 11.76 11.27
N ILE A 77 -14.97 12.97 11.13
CA ILE A 77 -13.98 13.31 10.11
C ILE A 77 -12.59 13.33 10.74
N LYS A 78 -11.63 12.62 10.13
CA LYS A 78 -10.21 12.72 10.48
C LYS A 78 -9.45 13.29 9.31
N ILE A 79 -8.64 14.32 9.56
CA ILE A 79 -7.80 14.93 8.53
C ILE A 79 -6.37 14.93 9.00
N PHE A 80 -5.47 14.44 8.16
CA PHE A 80 -4.07 14.31 8.51
C PHE A 80 -3.20 14.36 7.27
N THR A 81 -2.03 14.96 7.40
CA THR A 81 -0.96 14.70 6.44
C THR A 81 -0.39 13.33 6.76
N PRO A 82 -0.03 12.49 5.77
CA PRO A 82 0.86 11.37 6.01
C PRO A 82 2.05 11.86 6.83
N ILE A 83 2.47 11.09 7.83
CA ILE A 83 3.71 11.41 8.55
C ILE A 83 4.80 11.18 7.52
N SER A 84 5.20 12.24 6.82
CA SER A 84 6.32 12.14 5.92
C SER A 84 7.46 11.52 6.72
N GLY A 85 8.17 10.55 6.15
CA GLY A 85 9.29 9.92 6.87
C GLY A 85 10.42 10.91 7.24
N GLY A 86 10.27 12.22 6.98
CA GLY A 86 11.07 13.33 7.49
C GLY A 86 10.57 13.91 8.83
N ASP A 87 9.27 13.87 9.14
CA ASP A 87 8.74 14.28 10.45
C ASP A 87 9.16 13.32 11.58
N ILE A 88 9.47 12.07 11.25
CA ILE A 88 10.09 11.09 12.17
C ILE A 88 11.52 11.53 12.53
N LEU A 89 12.21 12.25 11.65
CA LEU A 89 13.64 12.55 11.74
C LEU A 89 13.94 13.90 12.43
N ASN A 90 12.95 14.78 12.57
CA ASN A 90 13.11 16.14 13.13
C ASN A 90 12.78 16.23 14.62
N ARG A 91 12.75 15.11 15.33
CA ARG A 91 12.56 15.07 16.79
C ARG A 91 13.86 14.58 17.43
N GLU A 92 14.20 15.10 18.62
CA GLU A 92 15.25 14.56 19.52
C GLU A 92 14.86 13.17 20.09
N VAL A 93 14.14 12.35 19.32
CA VAL A 93 13.55 11.09 19.74
C VAL A 93 14.06 10.00 18.81
N ASP A 94 14.41 8.85 19.36
CA ASP A 94 14.87 7.69 18.60
C ASP A 94 13.86 7.34 17.48
N PRO A 95 14.26 7.33 16.19
CA PRO A 95 13.40 6.93 15.09
C PRO A 95 12.69 5.59 15.29
N LEU A 96 13.29 4.67 16.05
CA LEU A 96 12.71 3.36 16.35
C LEU A 96 11.57 3.44 17.38
N GLU A 97 11.61 4.37 18.32
CA GLU A 97 10.47 4.63 19.23
C GLU A 97 9.27 5.18 18.46
N LEU A 98 9.51 6.07 17.49
CA LEU A 98 8.46 6.60 16.63
C LEU A 98 7.79 5.50 15.78
N VAL A 99 8.55 4.49 15.35
CA VAL A 99 8.01 3.30 14.68
C VAL A 99 7.14 2.49 15.64
N ARG A 100 7.57 2.27 16.89
CA ARG A 100 6.76 1.56 17.90
C ARG A 100 5.45 2.31 18.20
N ASP A 101 5.49 3.63 18.32
CA ASP A 101 4.31 4.45 18.53
C ASP A 101 3.37 4.49 17.31
N ALA A 102 3.94 4.50 16.10
CA ALA A 102 3.15 4.35 14.88
C ALA A 102 2.48 2.98 14.83
N TYR A 103 3.23 1.91 15.14
CA TYR A 103 2.68 0.56 15.18
C TYR A 103 1.48 0.46 16.12
N ARG A 104 1.57 1.00 17.35
CA ARG A 104 0.43 1.04 18.30
C ARG A 104 -0.83 1.67 17.70
N ARG A 105 -0.68 2.70 16.85
CA ARG A 105 -1.81 3.40 16.21
C ARG A 105 -2.39 2.65 15.02
N TYR A 106 -1.54 1.95 14.25
CA TYR A 106 -1.95 1.25 13.02
C TYR A 106 -2.22 -0.25 13.23
N ARG A 107 -1.92 -0.81 14.41
CA ARG A 107 -1.94 -2.25 14.70
C ARG A 107 -3.24 -2.93 14.28
N ASP A 108 -4.37 -2.37 14.66
CA ASP A 108 -5.67 -3.00 14.38
C ASP A 108 -5.98 -3.01 12.88
N ASP A 109 -5.65 -1.95 12.16
CA ASP A 109 -5.82 -1.87 10.72
C ASP A 109 -4.85 -2.80 9.98
N ILE A 110 -3.61 -2.93 10.46
CA ILE A 110 -2.62 -3.87 9.93
C ILE A 110 -3.13 -5.30 10.10
N HIS A 111 -3.56 -5.67 11.32
CA HIS A 111 -4.08 -7.00 11.59
C HIS A 111 -5.35 -7.31 10.79
N ARG A 112 -6.23 -6.33 10.59
CA ARG A 112 -7.41 -6.48 9.73
C ARG A 112 -6.99 -6.80 8.29
N ARG A 113 -6.02 -6.08 7.75
CA ARG A 113 -5.51 -6.31 6.39
C ARG A 113 -4.80 -7.66 6.26
N LEU A 114 -4.03 -8.10 7.25
CA LEU A 114 -3.40 -9.43 7.23
C LEU A 114 -4.45 -10.56 7.31
N LYS A 115 -5.54 -10.37 8.05
CA LYS A 115 -6.67 -11.32 8.05
C LYS A 115 -7.33 -11.42 6.67
N GLU A 116 -7.51 -10.29 5.98
CA GLU A 116 -8.00 -10.29 4.60
C GLU A 116 -7.05 -11.11 3.69
N PHE A 117 -5.73 -10.95 3.79
CA PHE A 117 -4.79 -11.77 3.02
C PHE A 117 -4.88 -13.27 3.33
N ASN A 118 -5.00 -13.65 4.60
CA ASN A 118 -5.19 -15.05 4.98
C ASN A 118 -6.45 -15.67 4.37
N SER A 119 -7.54 -14.90 4.25
CA SER A 119 -8.74 -15.40 3.59
C SER A 119 -8.57 -15.60 2.09
N LEU A 120 -7.64 -14.87 1.43
CA LEU A 120 -7.43 -14.94 -0.01
C LEU A 120 -6.75 -16.23 -0.47
N GLY A 121 -5.87 -16.82 0.35
CA GLY A 121 -5.16 -18.05 0.00
C GLY A 121 -6.07 -19.25 -0.29
N GLY A 122 -7.32 -19.22 0.20
CA GLY A 122 -8.33 -20.27 -0.06
C GLY A 122 -9.30 -19.97 -1.21
N CYS A 123 -9.16 -18.83 -1.91
CA CYS A 123 -10.17 -18.35 -2.87
C CYS A 123 -10.05 -18.91 -4.31
N GLY A 124 -9.16 -19.88 -4.55
CA GLY A 124 -8.97 -20.54 -5.85
C GLY A 124 -8.08 -19.77 -6.85
N ASP A 125 -7.72 -20.46 -7.93
CA ASP A 125 -6.67 -20.02 -8.88
C ASP A 125 -6.96 -18.68 -9.55
N GLU A 126 -8.22 -18.38 -9.85
CA GLU A 126 -8.59 -17.09 -10.43
C GLU A 126 -8.19 -15.92 -9.53
N ARG A 127 -8.43 -16.06 -8.22
CA ARG A 127 -8.10 -15.00 -7.27
C ARG A 127 -6.58 -14.87 -7.08
N LEU A 128 -5.87 -15.99 -7.03
CA LEU A 128 -4.40 -16.01 -7.03
C LEU A 128 -3.85 -15.34 -8.29
N PHE A 129 -4.44 -15.62 -9.45
CA PHE A 129 -4.00 -15.03 -10.71
C PHE A 129 -4.23 -13.50 -10.76
N LEU A 130 -5.34 -13.00 -10.21
CA LEU A 130 -5.55 -11.56 -10.04
C LEU A 130 -4.48 -10.90 -9.15
N GLU A 131 -4.07 -11.57 -8.07
CA GLU A 131 -2.98 -11.07 -7.23
C GLU A 131 -1.62 -11.12 -7.90
N LEU A 132 -1.38 -12.14 -8.73
CA LEU A 132 -0.18 -12.23 -9.55
C LEU A 132 -0.11 -11.08 -10.56
N ILE A 133 -1.22 -10.80 -11.26
CA ILE A 133 -1.31 -9.65 -12.18
C ILE A 133 -1.04 -8.36 -11.41
N PHE A 134 -1.63 -8.18 -10.23
CA PHE A 134 -1.37 -7.01 -9.41
C PHE A 134 0.13 -6.85 -9.13
N CYS A 135 0.82 -7.94 -8.74
CA CYS A 135 2.25 -7.93 -8.47
C CYS A 135 3.09 -7.59 -9.72
N ILE A 136 2.73 -8.10 -10.90
CA ILE A 136 3.36 -7.74 -12.20
C ILE A 136 3.17 -6.25 -12.52
N LEU A 137 2.03 -5.66 -12.11
CA LEU A 137 1.71 -4.26 -12.37
C LEU A 137 2.35 -3.29 -11.38
N THR A 138 2.73 -3.71 -10.18
CA THR A 138 3.29 -2.80 -9.15
C THR A 138 4.64 -2.15 -9.46
N PRO A 139 5.60 -2.76 -10.20
CA PRO A 139 6.89 -2.14 -10.46
C PRO A 139 6.74 -0.78 -11.14
N GLN A 140 7.29 0.26 -10.50
CA GLN A 140 7.24 1.65 -10.96
C GLN A 140 5.81 2.14 -11.25
N SER A 141 4.85 1.74 -10.44
CA SER A 141 3.45 2.15 -10.55
C SER A 141 2.87 2.40 -9.16
N ARG A 142 1.86 3.27 -9.06
CA ARG A 142 1.14 3.46 -7.79
C ARG A 142 0.26 2.23 -7.55
N ALA A 143 0.34 1.65 -6.36
CA ALA A 143 -0.37 0.43 -6.01
C ALA A 143 -1.90 0.55 -6.23
N ILE A 144 -2.49 1.70 -5.89
CA ILE A 144 -3.91 1.98 -6.16
C ILE A 144 -4.26 1.86 -7.65
N TYR A 145 -3.45 2.45 -8.53
CA TYR A 145 -3.71 2.38 -9.97
C TYR A 145 -3.54 0.97 -10.51
N ALA A 146 -2.48 0.26 -10.09
CA ALA A 146 -2.28 -1.13 -10.47
C ALA A 146 -3.49 -1.99 -10.08
N TRP A 147 -4.01 -1.82 -8.85
CA TRP A 147 -5.17 -2.59 -8.39
C TRP A 147 -6.47 -2.21 -9.09
N ASN A 148 -6.71 -0.93 -9.35
CA ASN A 148 -7.87 -0.49 -10.13
C ASN A 148 -7.85 -1.10 -11.53
N THR A 149 -6.68 -1.15 -12.18
CA THR A 149 -6.52 -1.82 -13.47
C THR A 149 -6.80 -3.32 -13.39
N VAL A 150 -6.37 -4.02 -12.33
CA VAL A 150 -6.73 -5.45 -12.12
C VAL A 150 -8.25 -5.63 -12.00
N LYS A 151 -8.92 -4.77 -11.23
CA LYS A 151 -10.38 -4.81 -11.11
C LYS A 151 -11.09 -4.56 -12.45
N GLU A 152 -10.62 -3.58 -13.23
CA GLU A 152 -11.17 -3.29 -14.56
C GLU A 152 -11.01 -4.50 -15.49
N ILE A 153 -9.84 -5.13 -15.53
CA ILE A 153 -9.60 -6.35 -16.31
C ILE A 153 -10.58 -7.47 -15.90
N TYR A 154 -10.79 -7.64 -14.59
CA TYR A 154 -11.70 -8.66 -14.07
C TYR A 154 -13.17 -8.38 -14.43
N LEU A 155 -13.67 -7.18 -14.12
CA LEU A 155 -15.06 -6.80 -14.31
C LEU A 155 -15.49 -6.80 -15.79
N ASN A 156 -14.56 -6.56 -16.71
CA ASN A 156 -14.82 -6.60 -18.16
C ASN A 156 -14.64 -8.02 -18.75
N GLY A 157 -14.44 -9.06 -17.92
CA GLY A 157 -14.23 -10.43 -18.40
C GLY A 157 -12.94 -10.62 -19.20
N CYS A 158 -11.99 -9.69 -19.07
CA CYS A 158 -10.77 -9.67 -19.87
C CYS A 158 -9.69 -10.63 -19.37
N LEU A 159 -9.79 -11.11 -18.13
CA LEU A 159 -8.77 -11.94 -17.48
C LEU A 159 -8.30 -13.08 -18.38
N TRP A 160 -9.25 -13.90 -18.86
CA TRP A 160 -8.97 -15.11 -19.64
C TRP A 160 -9.08 -14.93 -21.16
N ARG A 161 -9.68 -13.82 -21.63
CA ARG A 161 -10.11 -13.67 -23.03
C ARG A 161 -9.34 -12.62 -23.81
N CYS A 162 -8.90 -11.55 -23.15
CA CYS A 162 -8.34 -10.41 -23.87
C CYS A 162 -6.96 -10.73 -24.43
N ASN A 163 -6.73 -10.37 -25.70
CA ASN A 163 -5.44 -10.52 -26.35
C ASN A 163 -4.46 -9.43 -25.87
N TYR A 164 -3.21 -9.52 -26.33
CA TYR A 164 -2.15 -8.57 -25.97
C TYR A 164 -2.52 -7.09 -26.21
N LYS A 165 -3.18 -6.78 -27.33
CA LYS A 165 -3.55 -5.40 -27.68
C LYS A 165 -4.65 -4.88 -26.77
N GLU A 166 -5.68 -5.69 -26.53
CA GLU A 166 -6.78 -5.36 -25.61
C GLU A 166 -6.28 -5.17 -24.19
N LEU A 167 -5.46 -6.10 -23.68
CA LEU A 167 -4.89 -6.00 -22.34
C LEU A 167 -4.00 -4.76 -22.20
N SER A 168 -3.19 -4.44 -23.20
CA SER A 168 -2.34 -3.24 -23.21
C SER A 168 -3.14 -1.93 -23.11
N ASN A 169 -4.40 -1.91 -23.56
CA ASN A 169 -5.28 -0.75 -23.46
C ASN A 169 -5.76 -0.49 -22.02
N TYR A 170 -5.87 -1.52 -21.18
CA TYR A 170 -6.14 -1.34 -19.74
C TYR A 170 -4.90 -0.80 -19.00
N LEU A 171 -3.70 -1.08 -19.51
CA LEU A 171 -2.44 -0.73 -18.86
C LEU A 171 -1.92 0.67 -19.22
N VAL A 172 -2.74 1.55 -19.82
CA VAL A 172 -2.30 2.87 -20.33
C VAL A 172 -1.63 3.73 -19.25
N LYS A 173 -2.11 3.67 -18.00
CA LYS A 173 -1.55 4.42 -16.86
C LYS A 173 -0.29 3.78 -16.26
N SER A 174 0.08 2.58 -16.71
CA SER A 174 1.26 1.86 -16.22
C SER A 174 2.48 2.14 -17.10
N ARG A 175 3.61 2.46 -16.46
CA ARG A 175 4.91 2.43 -17.15
C ARG A 175 5.20 1.01 -17.66
N PHE A 176 5.91 0.92 -18.79
CA PHE A 176 6.26 -0.35 -19.45
C PHE A 176 5.04 -1.22 -19.76
N ARG A 177 3.89 -0.61 -20.10
CA ARG A 177 2.61 -1.30 -20.34
C ARG A 177 2.73 -2.51 -21.26
N PHE A 178 3.51 -2.39 -22.34
CA PHE A 178 3.69 -3.45 -23.32
C PHE A 178 4.43 -4.66 -22.75
N ASN A 179 5.50 -4.44 -21.97
CA ASN A 179 6.20 -5.53 -21.29
C ASN A 179 5.30 -6.21 -20.26
N LYS A 180 4.58 -5.42 -19.46
CA LYS A 180 3.66 -5.95 -18.44
C LYS A 180 2.51 -6.74 -19.06
N ALA A 181 1.92 -6.25 -20.14
CA ALA A 181 0.90 -6.99 -20.89
C ALA A 181 1.47 -8.32 -21.41
N ARG A 182 2.67 -8.31 -22.01
CA ARG A 182 3.34 -9.54 -22.46
C ARG A 182 3.55 -10.54 -21.32
N TYR A 183 4.01 -10.08 -20.16
CA TYR A 183 4.22 -10.96 -18.99
C TYR A 183 2.92 -11.57 -18.47
N ILE A 184 1.82 -10.80 -18.44
CA ILE A 184 0.52 -11.31 -18.02
C ILE A 184 0.00 -12.35 -19.03
N ILE A 185 0.08 -12.07 -20.33
CA ILE A 185 -0.36 -13.01 -21.38
C ILE A 185 0.46 -14.30 -21.31
N GLU A 186 1.78 -14.22 -21.21
CA GLU A 186 2.65 -15.39 -21.11
C GLU A 186 2.36 -16.22 -19.85
N ALA A 187 2.20 -15.57 -18.69
CA ALA A 187 1.83 -16.28 -17.48
C ALA A 187 0.47 -16.98 -17.65
N ARG A 188 -0.52 -16.28 -18.21
CA ARG A 188 -1.86 -16.80 -18.44
C ARG A 188 -1.87 -18.02 -19.35
N GLU A 189 -1.18 -17.95 -20.48
CA GLU A 189 -1.08 -19.06 -21.44
C GLU A 189 -0.48 -20.30 -20.77
N ARG A 190 0.55 -20.11 -19.95
CA ARG A 190 1.20 -21.19 -19.21
C ARG A 190 0.32 -21.83 -18.12
N PHE A 191 -0.56 -21.05 -17.49
CA PHE A 191 -1.56 -21.63 -16.57
C PHE A 191 -2.66 -22.37 -17.34
N LEU A 192 -3.09 -21.84 -18.50
CA LEU A 192 -4.14 -22.46 -19.31
C LEU A 192 -3.69 -23.76 -19.99
N ASP A 193 -2.42 -23.85 -20.40
CA ASP A 193 -1.84 -25.06 -21.00
C ASP A 193 -1.33 -26.08 -19.98
N GLY A 194 -1.38 -25.74 -18.68
CA GLY A 194 -0.96 -26.61 -17.58
C GLY A 194 0.55 -26.70 -17.38
N SER A 195 1.36 -25.90 -18.08
CA SER A 195 2.82 -25.87 -17.88
C SER A 195 3.24 -25.23 -16.55
N ILE A 196 2.35 -24.48 -15.91
CA ILE A 196 2.47 -24.05 -14.51
C ILE A 196 1.13 -24.21 -13.79
N ASP A 197 1.22 -24.57 -12.52
CA ASP A 197 0.07 -24.75 -11.64
C ASP A 197 0.35 -24.09 -10.28
N PHE A 198 -0.67 -23.49 -9.65
CA PHE A 198 -0.47 -22.78 -8.39
C PHE A 198 -0.15 -23.72 -7.24
N LYS A 199 -0.75 -24.91 -7.19
CA LYS A 199 -0.47 -25.89 -6.13
C LYS A 199 0.99 -26.34 -6.21
N GLU A 200 1.51 -26.59 -7.40
CA GLU A 200 2.93 -26.89 -7.59
C GLU A 200 3.83 -25.67 -7.31
N LEU A 201 3.47 -24.48 -7.77
CA LEU A 201 4.27 -23.27 -7.54
C LEU A 201 4.38 -22.89 -6.06
N LEU A 202 3.33 -23.16 -5.28
CA LEU A 202 3.21 -22.79 -3.87
C LEU A 202 3.55 -23.94 -2.91
N ASP A 203 4.09 -25.05 -3.39
CA ASP A 203 4.51 -26.15 -2.53
C ASP A 203 5.91 -25.95 -1.93
N GLY A 204 6.03 -26.10 -0.60
CA GLY A 204 7.31 -26.04 0.12
C GLY A 204 7.46 -24.85 1.06
N TYR A 205 8.70 -24.49 1.38
CA TYR A 205 8.95 -23.40 2.32
C TYR A 205 8.88 -22.02 1.65
N PRO A 206 8.47 -20.95 2.36
CA PRO A 206 8.29 -19.62 1.77
C PRO A 206 9.48 -19.08 0.96
N ILE A 207 10.72 -19.35 1.41
CA ILE A 207 11.93 -18.90 0.72
C ILE A 207 12.11 -19.61 -0.64
N GLU A 208 11.84 -20.92 -0.67
CA GLU A 208 11.93 -21.77 -1.88
C GLU A 208 10.83 -21.40 -2.87
N VAL A 209 9.61 -21.23 -2.37
CA VAL A 209 8.45 -20.82 -3.15
C VAL A 209 8.67 -19.45 -3.77
N ARG A 210 9.21 -18.49 -3.00
CA ARG A 210 9.59 -17.18 -3.53
C ARG A 210 10.61 -17.30 -4.67
N HIS A 211 11.63 -18.13 -4.48
CA HIS A 211 12.65 -18.35 -5.52
C HIS A 211 12.02 -18.96 -6.78
N ARG A 212 11.18 -19.98 -6.63
CA ARG A 212 10.46 -20.64 -7.72
C ARG A 212 9.56 -19.67 -8.48
N LEU A 213 8.79 -18.84 -7.79
CA LEU A 213 7.97 -17.81 -8.42
C LEU A 213 8.81 -16.83 -9.23
N ALA A 214 9.91 -16.32 -8.64
CA ALA A 214 10.78 -15.35 -9.29
C ALA A 214 11.59 -15.92 -10.48
N SER A 215 11.90 -17.22 -10.47
CA SER A 215 12.57 -17.88 -11.59
C SER A 215 11.60 -18.30 -12.70
N THR A 216 10.34 -18.55 -12.35
CA THR A 216 9.36 -19.15 -13.26
C THR A 216 8.52 -18.11 -13.98
N ILE A 217 8.09 -17.03 -13.31
CA ILE A 217 7.13 -16.07 -13.86
C ILE A 217 7.85 -14.79 -14.30
N LYS A 218 7.78 -14.46 -15.59
CA LYS A 218 8.37 -13.21 -16.09
C LYS A 218 7.68 -11.99 -15.48
N GLY A 219 8.48 -10.98 -15.15
CA GLY A 219 7.99 -9.77 -14.49
C GLY A 219 7.87 -9.89 -12.97
N ILE A 220 8.15 -11.07 -12.39
CA ILE A 220 8.22 -11.29 -10.95
C ILE A 220 9.68 -11.44 -10.53
N GLY A 221 10.20 -10.49 -9.77
CA GLY A 221 11.47 -10.63 -9.04
C GLY A 221 11.22 -11.06 -7.59
N TYR A 222 12.28 -11.05 -6.77
CA TYR A 222 12.16 -11.42 -5.34
C TYR A 222 11.19 -10.51 -4.58
N LYS A 223 11.18 -9.21 -4.89
CA LYS A 223 10.24 -8.26 -4.28
C LYS A 223 8.81 -8.60 -4.64
N GLU A 224 8.53 -8.78 -5.93
CA GLU A 224 7.18 -9.08 -6.41
C GLU A 224 6.71 -10.47 -5.95
N ALA A 225 7.60 -11.46 -5.85
CA ALA A 225 7.29 -12.77 -5.31
C ALA A 225 7.00 -12.72 -3.81
N SER A 226 7.82 -12.01 -3.01
CA SER A 226 7.51 -11.77 -1.59
C SER A 226 6.16 -11.05 -1.43
N HIS A 227 5.90 -10.05 -2.29
CA HIS A 227 4.67 -9.27 -2.28
C HIS A 227 3.45 -10.15 -2.57
N PHE A 228 3.55 -11.00 -3.58
CA PHE A 228 2.53 -11.97 -3.94
C PHE A 228 2.23 -12.91 -2.77
N LEU A 229 3.27 -13.55 -2.20
CA LEU A 229 3.12 -14.51 -1.11
C LEU A 229 2.48 -13.89 0.14
N ARG A 230 2.83 -12.64 0.47
CA ARG A 230 2.18 -11.91 1.56
C ARG A 230 0.70 -11.69 1.26
N ASN A 231 0.38 -11.20 0.06
CA ASN A 231 -0.98 -10.79 -0.29
C ASN A 231 -1.97 -11.95 -0.39
N ILE A 232 -1.48 -13.16 -0.64
CA ILE A 232 -2.31 -14.38 -0.63
C ILE A 232 -2.31 -15.08 0.74
N GLY A 233 -1.66 -14.49 1.76
CA GLY A 233 -1.59 -15.07 3.10
C GLY A 233 -0.71 -16.32 3.22
N TYR A 234 0.18 -16.57 2.24
CA TYR A 234 1.05 -17.74 2.24
C TYR A 234 2.10 -17.67 3.35
N THR A 235 2.66 -16.49 3.58
CA THR A 235 3.60 -16.23 4.67
C THR A 235 3.57 -14.76 5.09
N PHE A 236 3.92 -14.51 6.33
CA PHE A 236 4.10 -13.15 6.88
C PHE A 236 5.51 -12.90 7.41
N ASP A 237 6.43 -13.84 7.17
CA ASP A 237 7.74 -13.90 7.82
C ASP A 237 8.90 -13.52 6.89
N ILE A 238 8.61 -13.17 5.63
CA ILE A 238 9.60 -12.70 4.65
C ILE A 238 9.42 -11.20 4.37
N ALA A 239 10.49 -10.55 3.92
CA ALA A 239 10.50 -9.12 3.65
C ALA A 239 10.06 -8.79 2.22
N ILE A 240 9.46 -7.62 2.03
CA ILE A 240 9.15 -7.02 0.73
C ILE A 240 10.02 -5.77 0.56
N LEU A 241 11.23 -5.95 0.05
CA LEU A 241 12.22 -4.86 -0.07
C LEU A 241 12.03 -4.05 -1.35
N ASP A 242 11.17 -3.03 -1.29
CA ASP A 242 11.08 -2.00 -2.32
C ASP A 242 11.93 -0.75 -2.00
N ARG A 243 11.90 0.24 -2.90
CA ARG A 243 12.68 1.47 -2.74
C ARG A 243 12.32 2.29 -1.49
N HIS A 244 11.07 2.24 -1.02
CA HIS A 244 10.61 2.97 0.16
C HIS A 244 11.08 2.24 1.43
N ILE A 245 10.95 0.91 1.47
CA ILE A 245 11.50 0.10 2.56
C ILE A 245 13.02 0.28 2.67
N LEU A 246 13.75 0.26 1.54
CA LEU A 246 15.19 0.51 1.54
C LEU A 246 15.56 1.92 2.03
N LYS A 247 14.74 2.94 1.73
CA LYS A 247 14.92 4.28 2.31
C LYS A 247 14.76 4.27 3.83
N TYR A 248 13.79 3.54 4.36
CA TYR A 248 13.64 3.39 5.81
C TYR A 248 14.82 2.63 6.42
N MET A 249 15.28 1.54 5.80
CA MET A 249 16.47 0.82 6.25
C MET A 249 17.71 1.72 6.29
N GLN A 250 17.88 2.60 5.29
CA GLN A 250 18.97 3.58 5.29
C GLN A 250 18.80 4.60 6.42
N LYS A 251 17.58 5.13 6.61
CA LYS A 251 17.26 6.06 7.71
C LYS A 251 17.54 5.46 9.09
N PHE A 252 17.23 4.17 9.28
CA PHE A 252 17.52 3.43 10.50
C PHE A 252 18.97 2.94 10.59
N ARG A 253 19.84 3.35 9.66
CA ARG A 253 21.27 3.01 9.61
C ARG A 253 21.54 1.50 9.52
N LEU A 254 20.60 0.71 8.99
CA LEU A 254 20.81 -0.71 8.67
C LEU A 254 21.63 -0.89 7.39
N ILE A 255 21.60 0.12 6.52
CA ILE A 255 22.40 0.19 5.29
C ILE A 255 22.97 1.59 5.14
N ASN A 256 24.17 1.68 4.58
CA ASN A 256 24.81 2.98 4.31
C ASN A 256 24.22 3.64 3.06
N GLU A 257 23.97 2.84 2.02
CA GLU A 257 23.43 3.31 0.74
C GLU A 257 22.38 2.36 0.19
N ILE A 258 21.46 2.92 -0.60
CA ILE A 258 20.46 2.14 -1.32
C ILE A 258 21.13 1.59 -2.59
N PRO A 259 21.19 0.27 -2.79
CA PRO A 259 21.83 -0.30 -3.96
C PRO A 259 21.07 0.06 -5.24
N ARG A 260 21.80 0.37 -6.32
CA ARG A 260 21.22 0.66 -7.64
C ARG A 260 20.45 -0.53 -8.23
N SER A 261 20.85 -1.75 -7.89
CA SER A 261 20.19 -2.98 -8.32
C SER A 261 20.20 -4.04 -7.20
N LEU A 262 19.14 -4.84 -7.15
CA LEU A 262 18.97 -5.93 -6.21
C LEU A 262 19.11 -7.27 -6.92
N THR A 263 20.32 -7.84 -6.89
CA THR A 263 20.49 -9.25 -7.25
C THR A 263 19.87 -10.14 -6.16
N PRO A 264 19.50 -11.40 -6.45
CA PRO A 264 18.96 -12.32 -5.44
C PRO A 264 19.81 -12.40 -4.17
N LYS A 265 21.14 -12.51 -4.32
CA LYS A 265 22.08 -12.52 -3.19
C LYS A 265 22.04 -11.22 -2.36
N LYS A 266 21.97 -10.05 -3.01
CA LYS A 266 21.85 -8.77 -2.30
C LYS A 266 20.49 -8.63 -1.62
N TYR A 267 19.43 -9.11 -2.26
CA TYR A 267 18.08 -9.09 -1.68
C TYR A 267 18.04 -9.85 -0.36
N LEU A 268 18.54 -11.09 -0.34
CA LEU A 268 18.58 -11.93 0.86
C LEU A 268 19.40 -11.31 2.00
N LEU A 269 20.58 -10.74 1.68
CA LEU A 269 21.41 -10.04 2.67
C LEU A 269 20.68 -8.85 3.32
N LEU A 270 19.92 -8.11 2.53
CA LEU A 270 19.13 -6.98 3.02
C LEU A 270 17.90 -7.46 3.79
N GLU A 271 17.31 -8.58 3.38
CA GLU A 271 16.20 -9.20 4.07
C GLU A 271 16.63 -9.62 5.47
N ASP A 272 17.78 -10.25 5.66
CA ASP A 272 18.29 -10.62 6.99
C ASP A 272 18.36 -9.41 7.94
N ARG A 273 18.77 -8.25 7.43
CA ARG A 273 18.81 -6.99 8.20
C ARG A 273 17.42 -6.48 8.53
N PHE A 274 16.47 -6.59 7.60
CA PHE A 274 15.08 -6.24 7.84
C PHE A 274 14.41 -7.17 8.84
N ILE A 275 14.68 -8.48 8.77
CA ILE A 275 14.20 -9.48 9.72
C ILE A 275 14.79 -9.22 11.11
N TRP A 276 16.08 -8.87 11.19
CA TRP A 276 16.69 -8.44 12.45
C TRP A 276 15.98 -7.22 13.04
N LEU A 277 15.69 -6.20 12.23
CA LEU A 277 14.93 -5.01 12.68
C LEU A 277 13.53 -5.38 13.17
N SER A 278 12.83 -6.23 12.42
CA SER A 278 11.51 -6.77 12.79
C SER A 278 11.55 -7.43 14.17
N ARG A 279 12.54 -8.29 14.43
CA ARG A 279 12.75 -8.93 15.74
C ARG A 279 13.08 -7.91 16.83
N TYR A 280 13.97 -6.96 16.56
CA TYR A 280 14.35 -5.90 17.50
C TYR A 280 13.16 -5.01 17.90
N LEU A 281 12.25 -4.73 16.97
CA LEU A 281 11.05 -3.95 17.22
C LEU A 281 9.91 -4.78 17.86
N GLY A 282 9.98 -6.11 17.78
CA GLY A 282 8.88 -7.00 18.17
C GLY A 282 7.66 -6.91 17.24
N ILE A 283 7.88 -6.56 15.98
CA ILE A 283 6.83 -6.38 14.95
C ILE A 283 7.11 -7.36 13.82
N LYS A 284 6.14 -8.19 13.41
CA LYS A 284 6.36 -9.19 12.36
C LYS A 284 6.74 -8.55 11.01
N PRO A 285 7.47 -9.25 10.11
CA PRO A 285 7.93 -8.67 8.85
C PRO A 285 6.81 -8.08 7.99
N ALA A 286 5.71 -8.81 7.79
CA ALA A 286 4.57 -8.31 7.02
C ALA A 286 3.86 -7.11 7.69
N GLU A 287 3.83 -7.07 9.03
CA GLU A 287 3.27 -5.95 9.78
C GLU A 287 4.15 -4.71 9.66
N LEU A 288 5.47 -4.89 9.74
CA LEU A 288 6.45 -3.81 9.58
C LEU A 288 6.43 -3.25 8.16
N ASP A 289 6.31 -4.11 7.13
CA ASP A 289 6.11 -3.66 5.74
C ASP A 289 4.87 -2.76 5.60
N LEU A 290 3.71 -3.22 6.08
CA LEU A 290 2.47 -2.44 6.03
C LEU A 290 2.59 -1.14 6.82
N LEU A 291 3.25 -1.17 7.97
CA LEU A 291 3.48 0.02 8.80
C LEU A 291 4.35 1.05 8.09
N LEU A 292 5.50 0.64 7.54
CA LEU A 292 6.42 1.55 6.87
C LEU A 292 5.79 2.15 5.61
N TRP A 293 4.97 1.36 4.89
CA TRP A 293 4.12 1.88 3.82
C TRP A 293 3.08 2.87 4.32
N ALA A 294 2.38 2.57 5.42
CA ALA A 294 1.38 3.47 5.99
C ALA A 294 1.98 4.77 6.52
N LEU A 295 3.24 4.75 6.97
CA LEU A 295 3.97 5.97 7.31
C LEU A 295 4.22 6.81 6.05
N GLU A 296 4.65 6.21 4.94
CA GLU A 296 4.87 6.93 3.69
C GLU A 296 3.57 7.49 3.07
N THR A 297 2.50 6.69 3.05
CA THR A 297 1.28 7.00 2.30
C THR A 297 0.15 7.53 3.16
N GLY A 298 0.20 7.33 4.48
CA GLY A 298 -0.85 7.63 5.44
C GLY A 298 -1.95 6.55 5.56
N TYR A 299 -1.86 5.45 4.82
CA TYR A 299 -2.88 4.39 4.82
C TYR A 299 -2.31 3.00 4.60
N ILE A 300 -3.08 1.99 5.05
CA ILE A 300 -2.75 0.58 4.83
C ILE A 300 -3.44 0.11 3.56
N PHE A 301 -2.64 -0.37 2.63
CA PHE A 301 -3.10 -0.92 1.36
C PHE A 301 -2.72 -2.40 1.26
N LYS A 302 -1.81 -2.76 0.38
CA LYS A 302 -1.39 -4.12 0.15
C LYS A 302 -0.10 -4.14 -0.62
#